data_AF-A0A2J5HPH3-F1
#
_entry.id   AF-A0A2J5HPH3-F1
#
_cell.length_a   1.000
_cell.length_b   1.000
_cell.length_c   1.000
_cell.angle_alpha   90.00
_cell.angle_beta   90.00
_cell.angle_gamma   90.00
#
_symmetry.space_group_name_H-M   'P 1'
#
loop_
_entity.id
_entity.type
_entity.pdbx_description
1 polymer ?
#
loop_
_entity_poly.entity_id
_entity_poly.type
_entity_poly.pdbx_seq_one_letter_code
_entity_poly.pdbx_strand_id
1 'polypeptide(L)'
;MDPRLLKKGQANFIPRRSQRPGFRKRFRDNIQGITKPAIRRLARRGGVVRIKADVYNEIRVAVKIRLTEIMRHIVLFLESVQTERFERKIITTRDVVFALNRMGSTLYGF
;
A
#
# COMPACT_ATOMS: atom_id res chain seq x y z
N MET A 1 -21.11 21.28 57.27
CA MET A 1 -21.08 21.16 55.80
C MET A 1 -20.22 22.29 55.27
N ASP A 2 -19.05 21.98 54.70
CA ASP A 2 -18.09 23.01 54.26
C ASP A 2 -18.50 23.64 52.92
N PRO A 3 -18.69 24.97 52.85
CA PRO A 3 -19.17 25.66 51.63
C PRO A 3 -18.08 25.87 50.55
N ARG A 4 -16.94 25.18 50.61
CA ARG A 4 -15.88 25.26 49.59
C ARG A 4 -15.82 24.06 48.63
N LEU A 5 -16.80 23.15 48.70
CA LEU A 5 -17.00 22.05 47.75
C LEU A 5 -17.66 22.48 46.42
N LEU A 6 -17.37 23.68 45.91
CA LEU A 6 -17.90 24.18 44.64
C LEU A 6 -16.80 24.82 43.79
N LYS A 7 -15.98 23.99 43.15
CA LYS A 7 -15.38 24.29 41.84
C LYS A 7 -15.17 22.97 41.09
N LYS A 8 -16.20 22.54 40.36
CA LYS A 8 -16.10 21.52 39.32
C LYS A 8 -14.94 21.93 38.39
N GLY A 9 -13.92 21.09 38.30
CA GLY A 9 -12.84 21.24 37.35
C GLY A 9 -13.43 21.33 35.95
N GLN A 10 -13.35 22.51 35.35
CA GLN A 10 -13.57 22.68 33.93
C GLN A 10 -12.41 21.95 33.24
N ALA A 11 -12.69 20.75 32.73
CA ALA A 11 -11.78 20.10 31.81
C ALA A 11 -11.60 21.05 30.61
N ASN A 12 -10.40 21.61 30.47
CA ASN A 12 -10.03 22.39 29.30
C ASN A 12 -10.21 21.49 28.07
N PHE A 13 -11.29 21.71 27.32
CA PHE A 13 -11.51 21.08 26.04
C PHE A 13 -10.46 21.62 25.08
N ILE A 14 -9.35 20.91 24.93
CA ILE A 14 -8.39 21.16 23.86
C ILE A 14 -9.08 20.68 22.58
N PRO A 15 -9.45 21.57 21.63
CA PRO A 15 -10.03 21.11 20.40
C PRO A 15 -9.04 20.18 19.71
N ARG A 16 -9.48 18.96 19.37
CA ARG A 16 -8.73 18.05 18.50
C ARG A 16 -8.37 18.84 17.26
N ARG A 17 -7.06 19.10 17.10
CA ARG A 17 -6.44 19.79 15.97
C ARG A 17 -7.24 19.50 14.71
N SER A 18 -7.94 20.52 14.22
CA SER A 18 -8.69 20.51 12.97
C SER A 18 -7.92 19.67 11.95
N GLN A 19 -8.55 18.59 11.48
CA GLN A 19 -8.05 17.82 10.36
C GLN A 19 -7.88 18.82 9.22
N ARG A 20 -6.62 19.14 8.90
CA ARG A 20 -6.29 20.13 7.87
C ARG A 20 -7.09 19.81 6.60
N PRO A 21 -7.87 20.75 6.05
CA PRO A 21 -8.61 20.51 4.82
C PRO A 21 -7.62 20.22 3.70
N GLY A 22 -7.82 19.10 2.99
CA GLY A 22 -7.25 18.88 1.67
C GLY A 22 -5.74 18.69 1.58
N PHE A 23 -5.16 17.67 2.24
CA PHE A 23 -3.92 17.10 1.73
C PHE A 23 -4.25 16.22 0.51
N ARG A 24 -4.31 16.82 -0.68
CA ARG A 24 -4.24 16.03 -1.93
C ARG A 24 -2.93 15.26 -1.88
N LYS A 25 -3.01 13.93 -1.83
CA LYS A 25 -1.84 13.04 -1.84
C LYS A 25 -1.08 13.35 -3.14
N ARG A 26 -0.04 14.19 -3.03
CA ARG A 26 0.85 14.45 -4.16
C ARG A 26 1.46 13.12 -4.57
N PHE A 27 1.52 12.85 -5.87
CA PHE A 27 2.32 11.76 -6.40
C PHE A 27 3.76 12.02 -5.96
N ARG A 28 4.17 11.29 -4.93
CA ARG A 28 5.54 11.21 -4.45
C ARG A 28 6.06 9.85 -4.86
N ASP A 29 7.37 9.68 -4.82
CA ASP A 29 7.96 8.37 -5.01
C ASP A 29 7.57 7.45 -3.84
N ASN A 30 6.48 6.69 -4.04
CA ASN A 30 5.88 5.81 -3.04
C ASN A 30 6.79 4.64 -2.69
N ILE A 31 7.85 4.41 -3.45
CA ILE A 31 8.77 3.29 -3.21
C ILE A 31 9.47 3.39 -1.85
N GLN A 32 9.68 4.60 -1.35
CA GLN A 32 10.24 4.82 -0.01
C GLN A 32 9.26 4.42 1.11
N GLY A 33 7.97 4.24 0.79
CA GLY A 33 6.98 3.65 1.68
C GLY A 33 7.26 2.18 2.02
N ILE A 34 8.06 1.49 1.21
CA ILE A 34 8.63 0.19 1.57
C ILE A 34 9.80 0.46 2.53
N THR A 35 9.48 0.41 3.82
CA THR A 35 10.41 0.76 4.90
C THR A 35 11.47 -0.33 5.13
N LYS A 36 12.66 0.06 5.61
CA LYS A 36 13.73 -0.88 6.00
C LYS A 36 13.25 -2.01 6.94
N PRO A 37 12.43 -1.77 7.98
CA PRO A 37 11.91 -2.85 8.82
C PRO A 37 10.97 -3.81 8.07
N ALA A 38 10.18 -3.34 7.09
CA ALA A 38 9.34 -4.23 6.27
C ALA A 38 10.20 -5.18 5.42
N ILE A 39 11.24 -4.65 4.77
CA ILE A 39 12.22 -5.46 4.02
C ILE A 39 12.91 -6.47 4.95
N ARG A 40 13.30 -6.04 6.16
CA ARG A 40 13.92 -6.94 7.14
C ARG A 40 12.97 -8.09 7.50
N ARG A 41 11.68 -7.83 7.75
CA ARG A 41 10.70 -8.88 8.04
C ARG A 41 10.56 -9.90 6.90
N LEU A 42 10.54 -9.44 5.65
CA LEU A 42 10.52 -10.33 4.48
C LEU A 42 11.79 -11.18 4.40
N ALA A 43 12.96 -10.55 4.54
CA ALA A 43 14.25 -11.23 4.52
C ALA A 43 14.38 -12.26 5.65
N ARG A 44 13.89 -11.95 6.86
CA ARG A 44 13.83 -12.91 7.97
C ARG A 44 12.96 -14.11 7.65
N ARG A 45 11.78 -13.90 7.05
CA ARG A 45 10.91 -15.01 6.60
C ARG A 45 11.60 -15.89 5.56
N GLY A 46 12.45 -15.30 4.72
CA GLY A 46 13.30 -16.04 3.77
C GLY A 46 14.59 -16.64 4.36
N GLY A 47 14.78 -16.61 5.69
CA GLY A 47 15.97 -17.20 6.33
C GLY A 47 17.25 -16.36 6.26
N VAL A 48 17.18 -15.11 5.81
CA VAL A 48 18.36 -14.24 5.70
C VAL A 48 18.82 -13.76 7.08
N VAL A 49 20.08 -14.02 7.45
CA VAL A 49 20.67 -13.72 8.78
C VAL A 49 21.33 -12.34 8.87
N ARG A 50 21.99 -11.85 7.81
CA ARG A 50 22.61 -10.52 7.77
C ARG A 50 22.26 -9.82 6.46
N ILE A 51 22.05 -8.51 6.51
CA ILE A 51 21.64 -7.70 5.35
C ILE A 51 22.53 -6.46 5.27
N LYS A 52 23.22 -6.28 4.13
CA LYS A 52 24.02 -5.08 3.83
C LYS A 52 23.11 -3.86 3.63
N ALA A 53 23.62 -2.65 3.86
CA ALA A 53 22.86 -1.42 3.69
C ALA A 53 22.35 -1.20 2.25
N ASP A 54 23.15 -1.51 1.23
CA ASP A 54 22.80 -1.24 -0.17
C ASP A 54 21.61 -2.07 -0.66
N VAL A 55 21.40 -3.25 -0.06
CA VAL A 55 20.33 -4.20 -0.41
C VAL A 55 18.93 -3.59 -0.19
N TYR A 56 18.76 -2.63 0.72
CA TYR A 56 17.45 -1.99 0.92
C TYR A 56 16.99 -1.20 -0.30
N ASN A 57 17.91 -0.60 -1.06
CA ASN A 57 17.57 0.13 -2.28
C ASN A 57 17.34 -0.84 -3.43
N GLU A 58 18.17 -1.89 -3.53
CA GLU A 58 18.02 -2.91 -4.57
C GLU A 58 16.66 -3.62 -4.49
N ILE A 59 16.23 -4.02 -3.29
CA ILE A 59 14.94 -4.67 -3.08
C ILE A 59 13.78 -3.76 -3.50
N ARG A 60 13.88 -2.46 -3.28
CA ARG A 60 12.87 -1.50 -3.73
C ARG A 60 12.77 -1.47 -5.26
N VAL A 61 13.91 -1.45 -5.95
CA VAL A 61 13.95 -1.52 -7.41
C VAL A 61 13.34 -2.84 -7.91
N ALA A 62 13.74 -3.98 -7.33
CA ALA A 62 13.23 -5.29 -7.68
C ALA A 62 11.70 -5.39 -7.49
N VAL A 63 11.16 -4.90 -6.37
CA VAL A 63 9.71 -4.88 -6.12
C VAL A 63 8.99 -4.01 -7.15
N LYS A 64 9.54 -2.84 -7.49
CA LYS A 64 8.96 -1.96 -8.52
C LYS A 64 8.93 -2.65 -9.88
N ILE A 65 10.01 -3.31 -10.28
CA ILE A 65 10.09 -4.05 -11.54
C ILE A 65 9.02 -5.13 -11.60
N ARG A 66 8.93 -5.98 -10.56
CA ARG A 66 7.94 -7.07 -10.49
C ARG A 66 6.51 -6.56 -10.55
N LEU A 67 6.17 -5.51 -9.80
CA LEU A 67 4.83 -4.92 -9.82
C LEU A 67 4.51 -4.29 -11.18
N THR A 68 5.49 -3.65 -11.82
CA THR A 68 5.30 -3.06 -13.16
C THR A 68 4.99 -4.15 -14.19
N GLU A 69 5.68 -5.29 -14.11
CA GLU A 69 5.42 -6.44 -14.96
C GLU A 69 3.99 -7.00 -14.77
N ILE A 70 3.57 -7.22 -13.52
CA ILE A 70 2.21 -7.68 -13.21
C ILE A 70 1.16 -6.68 -13.74
N MET A 71 1.37 -5.38 -13.52
CA MET A 71 0.47 -4.33 -14.01
C MET A 71 0.37 -4.32 -15.54
N ARG A 72 1.48 -4.53 -16.27
CA ARG A 72 1.45 -4.64 -17.74
C ARG A 72 0.57 -5.78 -18.21
N HIS A 73 0.68 -6.96 -17.58
CA HIS A 73 -0.16 -8.11 -17.94
C HIS A 73 -1.65 -7.86 -17.65
N ILE A 74 -1.96 -7.20 -16.54
CA ILE A 74 -3.35 -6.85 -16.19
C ILE A 74 -3.93 -5.85 -17.19
N VAL A 75 -3.17 -4.80 -17.53
CA VAL A 75 -3.61 -3.78 -18.50
C VAL A 75 -3.80 -4.40 -19.88
N LEU A 76 -2.85 -5.24 -20.34
CA LEU A 76 -2.98 -5.96 -21.61
C LEU A 76 -4.25 -6.83 -21.66
N PHE A 77 -4.56 -7.53 -20.56
CA PHE A 77 -5.79 -8.31 -20.48
C PHE A 77 -7.03 -7.42 -20.56
N LEU A 78 -7.08 -6.32 -19.80
CA LEU A 78 -8.21 -5.40 -19.84
C LEU A 78 -8.41 -4.78 -21.22
N GLU A 79 -7.33 -4.34 -21.87
CA GLU A 79 -7.35 -3.80 -23.24
C GLU A 79 -7.84 -4.85 -24.25
N SER A 80 -7.43 -6.11 -24.11
CA SER A 80 -7.86 -7.19 -25.01
C SER A 80 -9.35 -7.53 -24.93
N VAL A 81 -10.01 -7.21 -23.81
CA VAL A 81 -11.44 -7.47 -23.57
C VAL A 81 -12.30 -6.27 -24.01
N GLN A 82 -11.68 -5.12 -24.33
CA GLN A 82 -12.40 -3.95 -24.80
C GLN A 82 -13.07 -4.24 -26.14
N THR A 83 -14.36 -3.92 -26.22
CA THR A 83 -15.15 -3.96 -27.46
C THR A 83 -15.54 -2.52 -27.78
N GLU A 84 -15.81 -2.18 -29.04
CA GLU A 84 -16.23 -0.83 -29.46
C GLU A 84 -17.38 -0.25 -28.63
N ARG A 85 -18.21 -1.13 -28.04
CA ARG A 85 -19.39 -0.79 -27.25
C ARG A 85 -19.14 -0.70 -25.73
N PHE A 86 -18.02 -1.21 -25.20
CA PHE A 86 -17.76 -1.24 -23.76
C PHE A 86 -16.27 -1.23 -23.40
N GLU A 87 -15.87 -0.22 -22.63
CA GLU A 87 -14.51 -0.06 -22.11
C GLU A 87 -14.48 -0.30 -20.59
N ARG A 88 -13.77 -1.34 -20.14
CA ARG A 88 -13.57 -1.60 -18.70
C ARG A 88 -12.41 -0.77 -18.16
N LYS A 89 -12.72 0.17 -17.25
CA LYS A 89 -11.73 1.02 -16.56
C LYS A 89 -11.36 0.52 -15.15
N ILE A 90 -12.11 -0.45 -14.63
CA ILE A 90 -11.97 -0.94 -13.26
C ILE A 90 -11.27 -2.31 -13.28
N ILE A 91 -10.12 -2.37 -12.61
CA ILE A 91 -9.42 -3.61 -12.31
C ILE A 91 -10.14 -4.32 -11.16
N THR A 92 -10.52 -5.57 -11.40
CA THR A 92 -11.11 -6.47 -10.40
C THR A 92 -10.10 -7.48 -9.91
N THR A 93 -10.37 -8.12 -8.78
CA THR A 93 -9.53 -9.18 -8.21
C THR A 93 -9.31 -10.34 -9.20
N ARG A 94 -10.33 -10.67 -10.01
CA ARG A 94 -10.26 -11.72 -11.03
C ARG A 94 -9.23 -11.40 -12.11
N ASP A 95 -9.11 -10.15 -12.53
CA ASP A 95 -8.13 -9.74 -13.54
C ASP A 95 -6.69 -9.93 -13.01
N VAL A 96 -6.47 -9.66 -11.72
CA VAL A 96 -5.19 -9.89 -11.03
C VAL A 96 -4.87 -11.37 -10.94
N VAL A 97 -5.81 -12.20 -10.46
CA VAL A 97 -5.62 -13.65 -10.34
C VAL A 97 -5.35 -14.29 -11.70
N PHE A 98 -6.09 -13.87 -12.73
CA PHE A 98 -5.88 -14.34 -14.10
C PHE A 98 -4.49 -14.00 -14.62
N ALA A 99 -4.04 -12.74 -14.47
CA ALA A 99 -2.71 -12.33 -14.88
C ALA A 99 -1.62 -13.12 -14.14
N LEU A 100 -1.76 -13.29 -12.82
CA LEU A 100 -0.81 -14.03 -11.99
C LEU A 100 -0.72 -15.52 -12.37
N ASN A 101 -1.86 -16.16 -12.66
CA ASN A 101 -1.91 -17.54 -13.13
C ASN A 101 -1.19 -17.71 -14.47
N ARG A 102 -1.39 -16.78 -15.40
CA ARG A 102 -0.70 -16.79 -16.70
C ARG A 102 0.81 -16.62 -16.58
N MET A 103 1.28 -15.91 -15.55
CA MET A 103 2.71 -15.76 -15.24
C MET A 103 3.32 -16.92 -14.44
N GLY A 104 2.55 -17.97 -14.13
CA GLY A 104 2.99 -19.09 -13.30
C GLY A 104 3.12 -18.77 -11.81
N SER A 105 2.53 -17.65 -11.36
CA SER A 105 2.51 -17.23 -9.94
C SER A 105 1.11 -17.34 -9.36
N THR A 106 0.53 -18.54 -9.36
CA THR A 106 -0.87 -18.75 -8.97
C THR A 106 -1.18 -18.27 -7.56
N LEU A 107 -2.28 -17.54 -7.43
CA LEU A 107 -2.76 -16.97 -6.17
C LEU A 107 -4.13 -17.55 -5.82
N TYR A 108 -4.27 -18.09 -4.62
CA TYR A 108 -5.52 -18.68 -4.10
C TYR A 108 -6.16 -17.79 -3.02
N GLY A 109 -7.48 -17.87 -2.87
CA GLY A 109 -8.22 -17.23 -1.77
C GLY A 109 -8.66 -15.78 -2.00
N PHE A 110 -8.79 -15.36 -3.26
CA PHE A 110 -9.14 -13.99 -3.66
C PHE A 110 -10.24 -13.98 -4.74
#